data_AF-A0A357VCQ3-F1
#
_entry.id   AF-A0A357VCQ3-F1
#
_cell.length_a   1.000
_cell.length_b   1.000
_cell.length_c   1.000
_cell.angle_alpha   90.00
_cell.angle_beta   90.00
_cell.angle_gamma   90.00
#
_symmetry.space_group_name_H-M   'P 1'
#
loop_
_entity.id
_entity.type
_entity.pdbx_description
1 polymer ?
#
loop_
_entity_poly.entity_id
_entity_poly.type
_entity_poly.pdbx_seq_one_letter_code
_entity_poly.pdbx_strand_id
1 'polypeptide(L)'
;MTSSEMSLGLAYELVGPFVYIRDEPPGPLTDNVQMAAKYIIENQGSLPDFQSEKFCIAVCCDLEFEIQRPCAWFVVSDMLNGSFSWITHLSNYSVEKALHQAGIIPAGYCDPAELRRDRIKFHSSEIPKRIIEKYNLPTHRLHCDKILTEDEKRERAWFNVLYSTCYATPLAL
;
A
#
# COMPACT_ATOMS: atom_id res chain seq x y z
N MET A 1 -3.78 -13.72 -21.32
CA MET A 1 -2.32 -13.71 -21.11
C MET A 1 -2.02 -14.70 -20.00
N THR A 2 -1.02 -15.57 -20.16
CA THR A 2 -0.55 -16.43 -19.07
C THR A 2 0.55 -15.71 -18.29
N SER A 3 0.71 -15.99 -17.00
CA SER A 3 1.69 -15.32 -16.12
C SER A 3 3.16 -15.47 -16.57
N SER A 4 3.44 -16.37 -17.51
CA SER A 4 4.78 -16.69 -18.02
C SER A 4 5.42 -15.63 -18.92
N GLU A 5 4.65 -14.65 -19.42
CA GLU A 5 5.15 -13.61 -20.35
C GLU A 5 5.13 -12.18 -19.75
N MET A 6 4.68 -12.01 -18.51
CA MET A 6 4.50 -10.69 -17.90
C MET A 6 5.80 -10.19 -17.28
N SER A 7 6.26 -9.01 -17.69
CA SER A 7 7.35 -8.29 -17.05
C SER A 7 6.81 -7.22 -16.10
N LEU A 8 7.60 -6.82 -15.09
CA LEU A 8 7.24 -5.70 -14.21
C LEU A 8 6.94 -4.41 -14.99
N GLY A 9 7.72 -4.11 -16.03
CA GLY A 9 7.50 -2.94 -16.88
C GLY A 9 6.13 -2.96 -17.55
N LEU A 10 5.75 -4.07 -18.18
CA LEU A 10 4.44 -4.23 -18.80
C LEU A 10 3.31 -4.16 -17.77
N ALA A 11 3.51 -4.76 -16.59
CA ALA A 11 2.51 -4.70 -15.53
C ALA A 11 2.26 -3.25 -15.07
N TYR A 12 3.31 -2.44 -14.91
CA TYR A 12 3.17 -1.02 -14.56
C TYR A 12 2.48 -0.20 -15.65
N GLU A 13 2.70 -0.52 -16.93
CA GLU A 13 1.99 0.15 -18.03
C GLU A 13 0.48 -0.12 -17.98
N LEU A 14 0.08 -1.35 -17.66
CA LEU A 14 -1.32 -1.75 -17.56
C LEU A 14 -2.02 -1.11 -16.35
N VAL A 15 -1.33 -1.05 -15.21
CA VAL A 15 -1.88 -0.55 -13.94
C VAL A 15 -1.83 0.98 -13.85
N GLY A 16 -0.81 1.61 -14.46
CA GLY A 16 -0.50 3.03 -14.37
C GLY A 16 -1.71 3.98 -14.48
N PRO A 17 -2.60 3.85 -15.48
CA PRO A 17 -3.75 4.75 -15.64
C PRO A 17 -4.69 4.83 -14.42
N PHE A 18 -4.80 3.77 -13.63
CA PHE A 18 -5.73 3.67 -12.51
C PHE A 18 -5.20 4.36 -11.24
N VAL A 19 -3.90 4.31 -11.05
CA VAL A 19 -3.17 4.76 -9.86
C VAL A 19 -2.52 6.14 -10.04
N TYR A 20 -2.47 6.65 -11.27
CA TYR A 20 -1.91 7.96 -11.58
C TYR A 20 -2.78 9.11 -11.05
N ILE A 21 -2.14 10.24 -10.73
CA ILE A 21 -2.78 11.55 -10.60
C ILE A 21 -3.09 12.09 -12.01
N ARG A 22 -4.11 11.56 -12.68
CA ARG A 22 -4.65 12.15 -13.92
C ARG A 22 -6.08 12.62 -13.65
N ASP A 23 -6.44 13.72 -14.32
CA ASP A 23 -7.76 14.33 -14.25
C ASP A 23 -8.85 13.48 -14.92
N GLU A 24 -8.45 12.48 -15.71
CA GLU A 24 -9.36 11.58 -16.42
C GLU A 24 -9.62 10.30 -15.63
N PRO A 25 -10.89 9.88 -15.48
CA PRO A 25 -11.22 8.61 -14.86
C PRO A 25 -10.67 7.47 -15.73
N PRO A 26 -10.05 6.44 -15.13
CA PRO A 26 -9.58 5.31 -15.91
C PRO A 26 -10.75 4.58 -16.58
N GLY A 27 -10.45 3.85 -17.66
CA GLY A 27 -11.41 2.92 -18.25
C GLY A 27 -11.83 1.80 -17.28
N PRO A 28 -12.71 0.88 -17.68
CA PRO A 28 -13.16 -0.20 -16.81
C PRO A 28 -11.97 -1.10 -16.38
N LEU A 29 -11.98 -1.53 -15.12
CA LEU A 29 -11.04 -2.53 -14.62
C LEU A 29 -11.28 -3.86 -15.34
N THR A 30 -10.22 -4.42 -15.92
CA THR A 30 -10.26 -5.72 -16.61
C THR A 30 -9.48 -6.76 -15.82
N ASP A 31 -9.77 -8.05 -16.05
CA ASP A 31 -9.03 -9.17 -15.43
C ASP A 31 -7.51 -9.07 -15.66
N ASN A 32 -7.10 -8.54 -16.81
CA ASN A 32 -5.68 -8.32 -17.13
C ASN A 32 -5.04 -7.26 -16.22
N VAL A 33 -5.77 -6.19 -15.86
CA VAL A 33 -5.28 -5.16 -14.95
C VAL A 33 -5.16 -5.71 -13.54
N GLN A 34 -6.15 -6.49 -13.07
CA GLN A 34 -6.07 -7.12 -11.75
C GLN A 34 -4.94 -8.15 -11.67
N MET A 35 -4.74 -8.95 -12.72
CA MET A 35 -3.62 -9.89 -12.82
C MET A 35 -2.27 -9.16 -12.81
N ALA A 36 -2.14 -8.06 -13.54
CA ALA A 36 -0.94 -7.23 -13.54
C ALA A 36 -0.68 -6.61 -12.15
N ALA A 37 -1.73 -6.12 -11.49
CA ALA A 37 -1.64 -5.57 -10.14
C ALA A 37 -1.14 -6.61 -9.11
N LYS A 38 -1.69 -7.83 -9.15
CA LYS A 38 -1.22 -8.94 -8.30
C LYS A 38 0.24 -9.29 -8.59
N TYR A 39 0.60 -9.37 -9.87
CA TYR A 39 1.98 -9.65 -10.29
C TYR A 39 2.96 -8.60 -9.74
N ILE A 40 2.63 -7.31 -9.78
CA ILE A 40 3.48 -6.25 -9.19
C ILE A 40 3.63 -6.47 -7.69
N ILE A 41 2.54 -6.69 -6.96
CA ILE A 41 2.58 -6.86 -5.50
C ILE A 41 3.49 -8.03 -5.09
N GLU A 42 3.44 -9.13 -5.84
CA GLU A 42 4.23 -10.34 -5.60
C GLU A 42 5.71 -10.20 -5.99
N ASN A 43 6.02 -9.44 -7.05
CA ASN A 43 7.37 -9.40 -7.65
C ASN A 43 8.14 -8.09 -7.39
N GLN A 44 7.47 -7.06 -6.90
CA GLN A 44 8.13 -5.82 -6.53
C GLN A 44 8.90 -6.02 -5.22
N GLY A 45 10.08 -5.40 -5.17
CA GLY A 45 10.92 -5.37 -3.97
C GLY A 45 10.21 -4.74 -2.78
N SER A 46 10.95 -4.59 -1.69
CA SER A 46 10.32 -4.48 -0.39
C SER A 46 10.65 -3.22 0.40
N LEU A 47 11.32 -2.27 -0.25
CA LEU A 47 11.58 -0.94 0.28
C LEU A 47 10.28 -0.22 0.71
N PRO A 48 10.32 0.65 1.74
CA PRO A 48 9.14 1.38 2.22
C PRO A 48 8.30 2.03 1.11
N ASP A 49 8.97 2.71 0.18
CA ASP A 49 8.34 3.41 -0.95
C ASP A 49 7.58 2.47 -1.90
N PHE A 50 7.99 1.19 -1.99
CA PHE A 50 7.26 0.16 -2.74
C PHE A 50 6.03 -0.35 -1.98
N GLN A 51 6.04 -0.34 -0.64
CA GLN A 51 4.87 -0.80 0.12
C GLN A 51 3.68 0.15 -0.02
N SER A 52 3.95 1.45 -0.01
CA SER A 52 2.94 2.48 -0.31
C SER A 52 2.41 2.34 -1.74
N GLU A 53 3.26 1.93 -2.69
CA GLU A 53 2.86 1.65 -4.07
C GLU A 53 1.96 0.42 -4.18
N LYS A 54 2.32 -0.68 -3.50
CA LYS A 54 1.48 -1.89 -3.43
C LYS A 54 0.09 -1.58 -2.88
N PHE A 55 -0.01 -0.71 -1.88
CA PHE A 55 -1.32 -0.25 -1.38
C PHE A 55 -2.09 0.54 -2.44
N CYS A 56 -1.44 1.49 -3.13
CA CYS A 56 -2.08 2.25 -4.20
C CYS A 56 -2.63 1.32 -5.27
N ILE A 57 -1.82 0.36 -5.72
CA ILE A 57 -2.20 -0.62 -6.74
C ILE A 57 -3.35 -1.49 -6.25
N ALA A 58 -3.25 -2.05 -5.03
CA ALA A 58 -4.27 -2.94 -4.51
C ALA A 58 -5.65 -2.28 -4.40
N VAL A 59 -5.70 -1.02 -3.96
CA VAL A 59 -6.96 -0.29 -3.80
C VAL A 59 -7.48 0.24 -5.12
N CYS A 60 -6.63 0.92 -5.90
CA CYS A 60 -7.08 1.55 -7.15
C CYS A 60 -7.47 0.53 -8.23
N CYS A 61 -6.89 -0.67 -8.19
CA CYS A 61 -7.27 -1.77 -9.07
C CYS A 61 -8.35 -2.69 -8.48
N ASP A 62 -8.96 -2.31 -7.36
CA ASP A 62 -10.06 -3.04 -6.70
C ASP A 62 -9.74 -4.53 -6.47
N LEU A 63 -8.53 -4.81 -5.95
CA LEU A 63 -8.14 -6.17 -5.60
C LEU A 63 -8.88 -6.67 -4.37
N GLU A 64 -8.84 -7.97 -4.14
CA GLU A 64 -9.52 -8.59 -3.00
C GLU A 64 -9.03 -8.01 -1.66
N PHE A 65 -9.94 -7.96 -0.69
CA PHE A 65 -9.68 -7.36 0.62
C PHE A 65 -8.48 -8.01 1.33
N GLU A 66 -8.28 -9.31 1.12
CA GLU A 66 -7.17 -10.11 1.64
C GLU A 66 -5.81 -9.64 1.12
N ILE A 67 -5.77 -9.00 -0.06
CA ILE A 67 -4.56 -8.40 -0.64
C ILE A 67 -4.43 -6.93 -0.20
N GLN A 68 -5.54 -6.18 -0.16
CA GLN A 68 -5.52 -4.79 0.28
C GLN A 68 -5.10 -4.66 1.75
N ARG A 69 -5.56 -5.56 2.62
CA ARG A 69 -5.33 -5.55 4.08
C ARG A 69 -3.85 -5.56 4.47
N PRO A 70 -2.99 -6.47 3.98
CA PRO A 70 -1.56 -6.41 4.26
C PRO A 70 -0.89 -5.15 3.70
N CYS A 71 -1.32 -4.68 2.53
CA CYS A 71 -0.78 -3.44 1.96
C CYS A 71 -1.12 -2.21 2.83
N ALA A 72 -2.34 -2.14 3.35
CA ALA A 72 -2.79 -1.09 4.26
C ALA A 72 -1.97 -1.06 5.56
N TRP A 73 -1.57 -2.24 6.06
CA TRP A 73 -0.71 -2.35 7.24
C TRP A 73 0.67 -1.72 7.05
N PHE A 74 1.29 -1.89 5.88
CA PHE A 74 2.58 -1.27 5.60
C PHE A 74 2.47 0.26 5.57
N VAL A 75 1.41 0.79 4.95
CA VAL A 75 1.15 2.24 4.95
C VAL A 75 1.01 2.79 6.37
N VAL A 76 0.24 2.12 7.23
CA VAL A 76 0.12 2.51 8.65
C VAL A 76 1.47 2.45 9.35
N SER A 77 2.26 1.40 9.10
CA SER A 77 3.60 1.24 9.68
C SER A 77 4.54 2.38 9.26
N ASP A 78 4.54 2.75 7.97
CA ASP A 78 5.34 3.85 7.45
C ASP A 78 4.91 5.21 8.02
N MET A 79 3.61 5.43 8.18
CA MET A 79 3.07 6.65 8.81
C MET A 79 3.54 6.78 10.26
N LEU A 80 3.53 5.68 11.01
CA LEU A 80 3.95 5.67 12.42
C LEU A 80 5.46 5.78 12.59
N ASN A 81 6.24 5.25 11.65
CA ASN A 81 7.71 5.32 11.67
C ASN A 81 8.26 6.63 11.09
N GLY A 82 7.40 7.49 10.53
CA GLY A 82 7.81 8.75 9.90
C GLY A 82 8.55 8.57 8.56
N SER A 83 8.40 7.41 7.92
CA SER A 83 8.93 7.11 6.59
C SER A 83 7.90 7.33 5.47
N PHE A 84 6.67 7.72 5.80
CA PHE A 84 5.58 7.85 4.85
C PHE A 84 5.73 9.04 3.89
N SER A 85 5.42 8.81 2.62
CA SER A 85 5.29 9.81 1.57
C SER A 85 3.94 9.66 0.87
N TRP A 86 3.34 10.79 0.45
CA TRP A 86 2.13 10.75 -0.38
C TRP A 86 2.37 10.21 -1.79
N ILE A 87 3.61 10.29 -2.25
CA ILE A 87 4.05 9.86 -3.58
C ILE A 87 5.01 8.68 -3.43
N THR A 88 4.88 7.69 -4.31
CA THR A 88 5.72 6.48 -4.34
C THR A 88 6.98 6.68 -5.20
N HIS A 89 7.87 5.68 -5.23
CA HIS A 89 9.10 5.70 -6.04
C HIS A 89 8.88 6.09 -7.51
N LEU A 90 7.74 5.73 -8.10
CA LEU A 90 7.43 6.05 -9.48
C LEU A 90 6.91 7.49 -9.68
N SER A 91 6.97 8.37 -8.65
CA SER A 91 6.57 9.78 -8.65
C SER A 91 5.12 10.08 -9.05
N ASN A 92 4.37 9.04 -9.41
CA ASN A 92 3.17 9.13 -10.22
C ASN A 92 1.96 8.49 -9.54
N TYR A 93 2.19 7.65 -8.52
CA TYR A 93 1.15 6.94 -7.78
C TYR A 93 0.86 7.74 -6.51
N SER A 94 -0.42 8.02 -6.27
CA SER A 94 -0.85 8.83 -5.13
C SER A 94 -1.52 7.98 -4.07
N VAL A 95 -0.93 7.96 -2.88
CA VAL A 95 -1.56 7.34 -1.70
C VAL A 95 -2.84 8.10 -1.33
N GLU A 96 -2.92 9.41 -1.60
CA GLU A 96 -4.15 10.18 -1.40
C GLU A 96 -5.30 9.62 -2.25
N LYS A 97 -5.05 9.31 -3.52
CA LYS A 97 -6.05 8.72 -4.42
C LYS A 97 -6.54 7.37 -3.88
N ALA A 98 -5.61 6.53 -3.44
CA ALA A 98 -5.94 5.24 -2.85
C ALA A 98 -6.78 5.40 -1.57
N LEU A 99 -6.40 6.29 -0.66
CA LEU A 99 -7.17 6.56 0.56
C LEU A 99 -8.55 7.16 0.28
N HIS A 100 -8.66 8.01 -0.75
CA HIS A 100 -9.95 8.55 -1.19
C HIS A 100 -10.86 7.46 -1.78
N GLN A 101 -10.32 6.60 -2.66
CA GLN A 101 -11.06 5.47 -3.24
C GLN A 101 -11.46 4.46 -2.17
N ALA A 102 -10.62 4.27 -1.15
CA ALA A 102 -10.95 3.55 0.05
C ALA A 102 -11.96 4.28 0.97
N GLY A 103 -12.38 5.51 0.68
CA GLY A 103 -13.33 6.26 1.53
C GLY A 103 -12.78 6.62 2.91
N ILE A 104 -11.46 6.72 3.06
CA ILE A 104 -10.78 7.07 4.31
C ILE A 104 -10.64 8.59 4.46
N ILE A 105 -10.36 9.26 3.34
CA ILE A 105 -10.23 10.73 3.25
C ILE A 105 -11.15 11.29 2.15
N PRO A 106 -11.58 12.55 2.26
CA PRO A 106 -12.28 13.24 1.16
C PRO A 106 -11.36 13.44 -0.06
N ALA A 107 -11.95 13.72 -1.21
CA ALA A 107 -11.21 14.13 -2.40
C ALA A 107 -10.51 15.48 -2.16
N GLY A 108 -9.28 15.65 -2.68
CA GLY A 108 -8.50 16.88 -2.53
C GLY A 108 -8.13 17.17 -1.07
N TYR A 109 -7.85 16.13 -0.30
CA TYR A 109 -7.42 16.24 1.09
C TYR A 109 -6.03 16.88 1.19
N CYS A 110 -5.13 16.57 0.25
CA CYS A 110 -3.80 17.14 0.17
C CYS A 110 -3.76 18.27 -0.85
N ASP A 111 -3.05 19.35 -0.54
CA ASP A 111 -2.73 20.32 -1.58
C ASP A 111 -1.63 19.77 -2.53
N PRO A 112 -1.53 20.26 -3.78
CA PRO A 112 -0.52 19.78 -4.72
C PRO A 112 0.94 19.98 -4.28
N ALA A 113 1.21 20.89 -3.34
CA ALA A 113 2.55 21.13 -2.80
C ALA A 113 2.90 20.11 -1.71
N GLU A 114 1.92 19.65 -0.92
CA GLU A 114 2.03 18.58 0.07
C GLU A 114 2.24 17.22 -0.59
N LEU A 115 1.56 16.95 -1.71
CA LEU A 115 1.79 15.72 -2.48
C LEU A 115 3.27 15.59 -2.87
N ARG A 116 3.94 16.70 -3.23
CA ARG A 116 5.34 16.70 -3.67
C ARG A 116 6.37 16.62 -2.54
N ARG A 117 5.94 16.59 -1.27
CA ARG A 117 6.86 16.48 -0.14
C ARG A 117 7.22 15.03 0.11
N ASP A 118 8.50 14.73 -0.04
CA ASP A 118 9.06 13.46 0.42
C ASP A 118 9.08 13.43 1.96
N ARG A 119 8.73 12.27 2.54
CA ARG A 119 8.73 11.97 3.98
C ARG A 119 8.00 13.00 4.85
N ILE A 120 6.69 12.88 4.92
CA ILE A 120 5.84 13.74 5.74
C ILE A 120 5.73 13.13 7.13
N LYS A 121 6.11 13.91 8.15
CA LYS A 121 5.78 13.58 9.53
C LYS A 121 4.28 13.79 9.74
N PHE A 122 3.53 12.70 9.79
CA PHE A 122 2.14 12.73 10.22
C PHE A 122 2.05 13.05 11.70
N HIS A 123 1.64 14.28 12.01
CA HIS A 123 1.33 14.69 13.39
C HIS A 123 -0.10 14.30 13.80
N SER A 124 -0.99 14.03 12.83
CA SER A 124 -2.37 13.62 13.09
C SER A 124 -2.49 12.10 13.21
N SER A 125 -2.98 11.63 14.36
CA SER A 125 -3.30 10.22 14.61
C SER A 125 -4.52 9.70 13.85
N GLU A 126 -5.18 10.53 13.04
CA GLU A 126 -6.51 10.24 12.51
C GLU A 126 -6.52 9.33 11.28
N ILE A 127 -5.67 9.59 10.28
CA ILE A 127 -5.60 8.75 9.07
C ILE A 127 -5.19 7.31 9.41
N PRO A 128 -4.11 7.06 10.19
CA PRO A 128 -3.77 5.71 10.62
C PRO A 128 -4.93 4.99 11.33
N LYS A 129 -5.66 5.68 12.22
CA LYS A 129 -6.83 5.08 12.91
C LYS A 129 -7.93 4.67 11.93
N ARG A 130 -8.28 5.54 10.99
CA ARG A 130 -9.30 5.23 9.97
C ARG A 130 -8.87 4.08 9.06
N ILE A 131 -7.59 3.98 8.69
CA ILE A 131 -7.06 2.84 7.93
C ILE A 131 -7.19 1.54 8.75
N ILE A 132 -6.79 1.60 10.03
CA ILE A 132 -6.88 0.46 10.95
C ILE A 132 -8.32 -0.03 11.07
N GLU A 133 -9.28 0.87 11.27
CA GLU A 133 -10.70 0.53 11.40
C GLU A 133 -11.25 -0.06 10.10
N LYS A 134 -10.96 0.55 8.94
CA LYS A 134 -11.46 0.08 7.64
C LYS A 134 -10.97 -1.33 7.30
N TYR A 135 -9.69 -1.59 7.51
CA TYR A 135 -9.07 -2.86 7.13
C TYR A 135 -9.03 -3.89 8.28
N ASN A 136 -9.68 -3.56 9.42
CA ASN A 136 -9.65 -4.34 10.65
C ASN A 136 -8.21 -4.77 10.99
N LEU A 137 -7.28 -3.81 10.99
CA LEU A 137 -5.86 -4.08 11.15
C LEU A 137 -5.54 -4.37 12.62
N PRO A 138 -4.58 -5.26 12.87
CA PRO A 138 -4.12 -5.49 14.22
C PRO A 138 -3.49 -4.23 14.83
N THR A 139 -4.07 -3.71 15.90
CA THR A 139 -3.49 -2.61 16.69
C THR A 139 -2.44 -3.08 17.68
N HIS A 140 -2.21 -4.39 17.80
CA HIS A 140 -1.43 -4.94 18.91
C HIS A 140 0.08 -4.64 18.87
N ARG A 141 0.65 -4.19 17.75
CA ARG A 141 2.01 -3.61 17.73
C ARG A 141 2.07 -2.18 18.30
N LEU A 142 0.94 -1.49 18.45
CA LEU A 142 0.82 -0.22 19.19
C LEU A 142 0.75 -0.44 20.71
N HIS A 143 0.47 -1.68 21.14
CA HIS A 143 0.39 -2.08 22.53
C HIS A 143 1.56 -3.02 22.87
N CYS A 144 2.74 -2.45 23.06
CA CYS A 144 3.94 -3.21 23.46
C CYS A 144 3.73 -4.03 24.76
N ASP A 145 2.74 -3.65 25.57
CA ASP A 145 2.51 -4.17 26.91
C ASP A 145 1.31 -5.11 27.04
N LYS A 146 0.60 -5.42 25.93
CA LYS A 146 -0.58 -6.31 25.95
C LYS A 146 -0.18 -7.77 25.72
N ILE A 147 -0.69 -8.67 26.57
CA ILE A 147 -0.66 -10.12 26.29
C ILE A 147 -1.63 -10.43 25.15
N LEU A 148 -1.09 -10.97 24.06
CA LEU A 148 -1.84 -11.29 22.84
C LEU A 148 -2.58 -12.62 22.95
N THR A 149 -3.76 -12.71 22.33
CA THR A 149 -4.45 -13.98 22.07
C THR A 149 -3.70 -14.80 21.02
N GLU A 150 -4.03 -16.09 20.88
CA GLU A 150 -3.38 -16.96 19.88
C GLU A 150 -3.63 -16.51 18.43
N ASP A 151 -4.83 -16.02 18.13
CA ASP A 151 -5.14 -15.48 16.80
C ASP A 151 -4.36 -14.18 16.53
N GLU A 152 -4.27 -13.29 17.53
CA GLU A 152 -3.45 -12.08 17.45
C GLU A 152 -1.95 -12.41 17.28
N LYS A 153 -1.46 -13.49 17.90
CA LYS A 153 -0.07 -13.97 17.71
C LYS A 153 0.17 -14.51 16.31
N ARG A 154 -0.75 -15.30 15.76
CA ARG A 154 -0.63 -15.83 14.38
C ARG A 154 -0.64 -14.70 13.38
N GLU A 155 -1.53 -13.73 13.58
CA GLU A 155 -1.62 -12.54 12.76
C GLU A 155 -0.34 -11.71 12.87
N ARG A 156 0.16 -11.44 14.09
CA ARG A 156 1.46 -10.79 14.31
C ARG A 156 2.60 -11.53 13.62
N ALA A 157 2.62 -12.86 13.69
CA ALA A 157 3.65 -13.69 13.08
C ALA A 157 3.58 -13.61 11.55
N TRP A 158 2.40 -13.67 10.96
CA TRP A 158 2.18 -13.47 9.53
C TRP A 158 2.63 -12.08 9.07
N PHE A 159 2.28 -11.03 9.84
CA PHE A 159 2.75 -9.66 9.58
C PHE A 159 4.25 -9.48 9.82
N ASN A 160 4.83 -10.15 10.82
CA ASN A 160 6.27 -10.16 11.04
C ASN A 160 7.01 -10.88 9.91
N VAL A 161 6.44 -11.94 9.33
CA VAL A 161 6.98 -12.63 8.16
C VAL A 161 6.85 -11.75 6.93
N LEU A 162 5.71 -11.12 6.69
CA LEU A 162 5.57 -10.11 5.63
C LEU A 162 6.59 -8.98 5.80
N TYR A 163 6.72 -8.42 7.01
CA TYR A 163 7.70 -7.37 7.31
C TYR A 163 9.14 -7.89 7.20
N SER A 164 9.48 -9.07 7.72
CA SER A 164 10.84 -9.61 7.67
C SER A 164 11.22 -10.06 6.27
N THR A 165 10.35 -10.69 5.50
CA THR A 165 10.57 -10.94 4.06
C THR A 165 10.62 -9.64 3.27
N CYS A 166 9.94 -8.58 3.73
CA CYS A 166 10.03 -7.25 3.16
C CYS A 166 11.25 -6.41 3.59
N TYR A 167 12.06 -6.84 4.55
CA TYR A 167 13.32 -6.16 4.89
C TYR A 167 14.53 -7.09 4.87
N ALA A 168 14.31 -8.39 4.74
CA ALA A 168 15.30 -9.40 4.46
C ALA A 168 15.32 -9.66 2.96
N THR A 169 15.69 -8.65 2.19
CA THR A 169 16.66 -8.96 1.15
C THR A 169 17.97 -9.17 1.90
N PRO A 170 18.59 -10.36 1.90
CA PRO A 170 20.00 -10.42 2.20
C PRO A 170 20.66 -9.48 1.20
N LEU A 171 21.52 -8.58 1.67
CA LEU A 171 22.62 -8.08 0.87
C LEU A 171 23.38 -9.32 0.38
N ALA A 172 22.99 -9.85 -0.78
CA ALA A 172 23.81 -10.80 -1.51
C ALA A 172 24.95 -9.98 -2.13
N LEU A 173 26.08 -10.02 -1.44
CA LEU A 173 27.41 -9.80 -2.02
C LEU A 173 27.66 -10.77 -3.18
#